data_AF-A0A958RBM2-F1
#
_entry.id   AF-A0A958RBM2-F1
#
_cell.length_a   1.000
_cell.length_b   1.000
_cell.length_c   1.000
_cell.angle_alpha   90.00
_cell.angle_beta   90.00
_cell.angle_gamma   90.00
#
_symmetry.space_group_name_H-M   'P 1'
#
loop_
_entity.id
_entity.type
_entity.pdbx_description
1 polymer ?
#
loop_
_entity_poly.entity_id
_entity_poly.type
_entity_poly.pdbx_seq_one_letter_code
_entity_poly.pdbx_strand_id
1 'polypeptide(L)'
;MIPYALSKNGMPVGIQDVPRGLACHCHCPACGAPLIARKGKHKAHHFAHYRQPECTYALESSLHLMAKAVLQKSTKIVLPPVYLHGRERAVEYARLYQYGSARTEAYLQGMVPDLILETPDNKVLVEIAVSHSSQSDKIWKLQQAKLAAIEIDVLGLHLELAGMGKGTDLCAFSQAIIQGIRHKKWLFNPKQHALEYQCRERSDRKKVKHKQFSDRHHYIVESCPEGKRFRRLGPREGCSYANVFSDCLHCTHCFEIDYAKKHVGYRQIATQPAYVYCLGRK
;
A
#
# COMPACT_ATOMS: atom_id res chain seq x y z
N MET A 1 6.16 24.97 -1.51
CA MET A 1 6.05 25.24 -0.06
C MET A 1 6.67 24.06 0.70
N ILE A 2 7.55 24.31 1.68
CA ILE A 2 8.31 23.24 2.36
C ILE A 2 7.90 23.19 3.85
N PRO A 3 7.36 22.07 4.36
CA PRO A 3 6.92 21.94 5.75
C PRO A 3 8.05 21.63 6.74
N TYR A 4 9.07 20.89 6.29
CA TYR A 4 10.18 20.41 7.12
C TYR A 4 11.53 20.75 6.50
N ALA A 5 12.54 20.98 7.33
CA ALA A 5 13.89 21.34 6.88
C ALA A 5 14.96 20.61 7.69
N LEU A 6 16.20 20.68 7.21
CA LEU A 6 17.38 20.30 7.98
C LEU A 6 17.83 21.50 8.81
N SER A 7 18.02 21.32 10.11
CA SER A 7 18.67 22.33 10.96
C SER A 7 20.15 22.47 10.62
N LYS A 8 20.84 23.45 11.21
CA LYS A 8 22.30 23.61 11.11
C LYS A 8 23.11 22.36 11.48
N ASN A 9 22.53 21.47 12.30
CA ASN A 9 23.16 20.23 12.75
C ASN A 9 22.75 19.01 11.90
N GLY A 10 22.04 19.21 10.79
CA GLY A 10 21.51 18.11 9.96
C GLY A 10 20.30 17.38 10.56
N MET A 11 19.74 17.85 11.69
CA MET A 11 18.55 17.25 12.29
C MET A 11 17.27 17.77 11.62
N PRO A 12 16.30 16.90 11.29
CA PRO A 12 15.01 17.32 10.74
C PRO A 12 14.20 18.15 11.74
N VAL A 13 13.66 19.28 11.29
CA VAL A 13 12.88 20.23 12.11
C VAL A 13 11.62 20.69 11.38
N GLY A 14 10.55 20.94 12.14
CA GLY A 14 9.32 21.54 11.64
C GLY A 14 9.40 23.07 11.61
N ILE A 15 8.61 23.67 10.73
CA ILE A 15 8.53 25.14 10.65
C ILE A 15 8.07 25.77 11.98
N GLN A 16 7.28 25.06 12.78
CA GLN A 16 6.82 25.56 14.08
C GLN A 16 7.97 25.70 15.08
N ASP A 17 8.97 24.81 15.02
CA ASP A 17 10.01 24.66 16.05
C ASP A 17 11.25 25.56 15.84
N VAL A 18 11.24 26.39 14.78
CA VAL A 18 12.40 27.24 14.43
C VAL A 18 12.10 28.74 14.57
N PRO A 19 13.09 29.61 14.80
CA PRO A 19 12.86 31.05 14.78
C PRO A 19 12.45 31.54 13.37
N ARG A 20 11.75 32.68 13.30
CA ARG A 20 11.35 33.31 12.04
C ARG A 20 12.58 33.81 11.26
N GLY A 21 12.49 33.78 9.94
CA GLY A 21 13.50 34.37 9.06
C GLY A 21 14.73 33.47 8.88
N LEU A 22 15.88 34.09 8.66
CA LEU A 22 17.16 33.40 8.41
C LEU A 22 17.83 32.89 9.69
N ALA A 23 17.37 33.34 10.86
CA ALA A 23 17.84 32.86 12.16
C ALA A 23 17.58 31.36 12.38
N CYS A 24 16.76 30.70 11.54
CA CYS A 24 16.55 29.26 11.60
C CYS A 24 17.80 28.46 11.18
N HIS A 25 18.69 29.05 10.37
CA HIS A 25 19.86 28.37 9.80
C HIS A 25 19.51 27.00 9.18
N CYS A 26 18.34 26.92 8.54
CA CYS A 26 17.82 25.70 7.97
C CYS A 26 18.23 25.53 6.50
N HIS A 27 18.30 24.28 6.06
CA HIS A 27 18.68 23.90 4.70
C HIS A 27 17.61 23.01 4.06
N CYS A 28 17.47 23.13 2.75
CA CYS A 28 16.58 22.31 1.96
C CYS A 28 17.08 20.86 1.93
N PRO A 29 16.24 19.86 2.28
CA PRO A 29 16.65 18.47 2.25
C PRO A 29 16.87 17.93 0.84
N ALA A 30 16.32 18.59 -0.19
CA ALA A 30 16.48 18.17 -1.59
C ALA A 30 17.76 18.72 -2.25
N CYS A 31 18.06 20.02 -2.08
CA CYS A 31 19.15 20.69 -2.80
C CYS A 31 20.24 21.29 -1.89
N GLY A 32 20.10 21.20 -0.56
CA GLY A 32 21.04 21.76 0.40
C GLY A 32 21.00 23.29 0.54
N ALA A 33 20.22 23.99 -0.30
CA ALA A 33 20.12 25.44 -0.30
C ALA A 33 19.64 26.01 1.05
N PRO A 34 20.10 27.21 1.45
CA PRO A 34 19.60 27.88 2.64
C PRO A 34 18.12 28.24 2.52
N LEU A 35 17.39 28.04 3.61
CA LEU A 35 15.96 28.32 3.70
C LEU A 35 15.69 29.53 4.60
N ILE A 36 14.59 30.23 4.31
CA ILE A 36 14.01 31.26 5.16
C ILE A 36 12.69 30.76 5.77
N ALA A 37 12.56 30.83 7.10
CA ALA A 37 11.34 30.47 7.81
C ALA A 37 10.30 31.60 7.72
N ARG A 38 9.25 31.40 6.92
CA ARG A 38 8.15 32.35 6.74
C ARG A 38 7.02 32.01 7.70
N LYS A 39 6.87 32.83 8.75
CA LYS A 39 5.81 32.75 9.75
C LYS A 39 4.94 34.00 9.67
N GLY A 40 3.63 33.85 9.53
CA GLY A 40 2.70 34.96 9.33
C GLY A 40 1.28 34.62 9.75
N LYS A 41 0.48 35.65 10.05
CA LYS A 41 -0.88 35.49 10.57
C LYS A 41 -1.90 35.00 9.54
N HIS A 42 -1.63 35.24 8.25
CA HIS A 42 -2.59 34.98 7.16
C HIS A 42 -2.19 33.82 6.22
N LYS A 43 -0.90 33.53 6.09
CA LYS A 43 -0.39 32.44 5.24
C LYS A 43 0.15 31.33 6.13
N ALA A 44 -0.08 30.07 5.74
CA ALA A 44 0.47 28.91 6.42
C ALA A 44 1.99 29.06 6.60
N HIS A 45 2.48 28.69 7.79
CA HIS A 45 3.90 28.73 8.09
C HIS A 45 4.64 27.79 7.15
N HIS A 46 5.72 28.25 6.53
CA HIS A 46 6.53 27.39 5.65
C HIS A 46 7.98 27.84 5.57
N PHE A 47 8.82 26.93 5.08
CA PHE A 47 10.13 27.29 4.57
C PHE A 47 10.05 27.64 3.08
N ALA A 48 10.90 28.57 2.66
CA ALA A 48 11.12 28.94 1.27
C ALA A 48 12.63 29.07 1.01
N HIS A 49 13.06 28.89 -0.24
CA HIS A 49 14.45 29.10 -0.63
C HIS A 49 14.86 30.56 -0.44
N TYR A 50 16.04 30.79 0.14
CA TYR A 50 16.59 32.13 0.28
C TYR A 50 17.55 32.44 -0.87
N ARG A 51 17.19 33.45 -1.69
CA ARG A 51 17.99 33.91 -2.85
C ARG A 51 18.37 32.79 -3.83
N GLN A 52 17.57 31.74 -3.90
CA GLN A 52 17.74 30.65 -4.85
C GLN A 52 16.38 30.25 -5.42
N PRO A 53 16.33 29.70 -6.65
CA PRO A 53 15.10 29.14 -7.22
C PRO A 53 14.51 28.04 -6.35
N GLU A 54 13.19 27.85 -6.42
CA GLU A 54 12.55 26.68 -5.81
C GLU A 54 12.99 25.41 -6.53
N CYS A 55 13.37 24.37 -5.77
CA CYS A 55 13.67 23.06 -6.35
C CYS A 55 12.43 22.15 -6.37
N THR A 56 12.32 21.33 -7.42
CA THR A 56 11.15 20.49 -7.71
C THR A 56 10.84 19.50 -6.59
N TYR A 57 11.87 18.89 -6.00
CA TYR A 57 11.73 17.78 -5.05
C TYR A 57 11.65 18.23 -3.58
N ALA A 58 11.59 19.54 -3.30
CA ALA A 58 11.70 20.07 -1.95
C ALA A 58 10.64 19.53 -0.98
N LEU A 59 9.38 19.51 -1.44
CA LEU A 59 8.27 18.98 -0.64
C LEU A 59 8.49 17.49 -0.38
N GLU A 60 8.77 16.72 -1.44
CA GLU A 60 8.87 15.28 -1.34
C GLU A 60 9.99 14.83 -0.40
N SER A 61 11.20 15.37 -0.60
CA SER A 61 12.35 15.09 0.25
C SER A 61 12.12 15.52 1.70
N SER A 62 11.39 16.61 1.93
CA SER A 62 11.08 17.07 3.29
C SER A 62 10.14 16.13 4.04
N LEU A 63 9.11 15.59 3.37
CA LEU A 63 8.17 14.64 3.96
C LEU A 63 8.85 13.30 4.21
N HIS A 64 9.64 12.81 3.25
CA HIS A 64 10.38 11.56 3.34
C HIS A 64 11.36 11.56 4.52
N LEU A 65 12.19 12.61 4.60
CA LEU A 65 13.13 12.81 5.68
C LEU A 65 12.44 12.85 7.05
N MET A 66 11.35 13.62 7.17
CA MET A 66 10.64 13.73 8.44
C MET A 66 10.01 12.40 8.85
N ALA A 67 9.43 11.65 7.91
CA ALA A 67 8.86 10.33 8.19
C ALA A 67 9.91 9.33 8.68
N LYS A 68 11.11 9.32 8.08
CA LYS A 68 12.25 8.52 8.58
C LYS A 68 12.58 8.89 10.03
N ALA A 69 12.71 10.18 10.31
CA ALA A 69 13.06 10.66 11.65
C ALA A 69 12.00 10.31 12.71
N VAL A 70 10.72 10.38 12.36
CA VAL A 70 9.62 9.97 13.25
C VAL A 70 9.75 8.49 13.62
N LEU A 71 10.01 7.62 12.65
CA LEU A 71 10.14 6.17 12.90
C LEU A 71 11.45 5.82 13.61
N GLN A 72 12.54 6.54 13.35
CA GLN A 72 13.81 6.35 14.08
C GLN A 72 13.71 6.73 15.57
N LYS A 73 12.89 7.74 15.91
CA LYS A 73 12.69 8.20 17.29
C LYS A 73 11.60 7.42 18.03
N SER A 74 10.71 6.75 17.30
CA SER A 74 9.66 5.93 17.89
C SER A 74 10.17 4.51 18.15
N THR A 75 9.49 3.80 19.04
CA THR A 75 9.69 2.35 19.28
C THR A 75 8.45 1.54 18.89
N LYS A 76 7.48 2.19 18.23
CA LYS A 76 6.22 1.58 17.85
C LYS A 76 5.61 2.19 16.59
N ILE A 77 4.79 1.38 15.92
CA ILE A 77 3.95 1.76 14.78
C ILE A 77 2.73 0.85 14.75
N VAL A 78 1.57 1.33 14.30
CA VAL A 78 0.42 0.50 13.98
C VAL A 78 0.58 -0.03 12.56
N LEU A 79 0.63 -1.35 12.41
CA LEU A 79 0.65 -2.02 11.12
C LEU A 79 -0.77 -2.11 10.56
N PRO A 80 -0.95 -1.95 9.23
CA PRO A 80 -2.28 -2.03 8.62
C PRO A 80 -2.84 -3.45 8.73
N PRO A 81 -4.18 -3.61 8.71
CA PRO A 81 -4.79 -4.92 8.67
C PRO A 81 -4.37 -5.70 7.42
N VAL A 82 -4.39 -7.03 7.52
CA VAL A 82 -4.08 -7.94 6.43
C VAL A 82 -5.39 -8.47 5.85
N TYR A 83 -5.56 -8.31 4.55
CA TYR A 83 -6.68 -8.87 3.78
C TYR A 83 -6.15 -9.88 2.79
N LEU A 84 -6.98 -10.86 2.41
CA LEU A 84 -6.73 -11.64 1.20
C LEU A 84 -7.23 -10.84 0.00
N HIS A 85 -6.64 -11.10 -1.18
CA HIS A 85 -7.04 -10.44 -2.42
C HIS A 85 -8.57 -10.49 -2.65
N GLY A 86 -9.18 -9.32 -2.89
CA GLY A 86 -10.62 -9.20 -3.13
C GLY A 86 -11.52 -9.46 -1.92
N ARG A 87 -10.98 -9.52 -0.69
CA ARG A 87 -11.77 -9.75 0.53
C ARG A 87 -11.82 -8.52 1.43
N GLU A 88 -13.01 -8.21 1.94
CA GLU A 88 -13.23 -7.10 2.88
C GLU A 88 -12.97 -7.49 4.34
N ARG A 89 -13.09 -8.78 4.68
CA ARG A 89 -12.83 -9.26 6.04
C ARG A 89 -11.34 -9.49 6.24
N ALA A 90 -10.77 -8.82 7.24
CA ALA A 90 -9.36 -8.97 7.60
C ALA A 90 -9.08 -10.38 8.15
N VAL A 91 -7.94 -10.96 7.75
CA VAL A 91 -7.37 -12.18 8.34
C VAL A 91 -6.45 -11.87 9.52
N GLU A 92 -5.99 -10.62 9.61
CA GLU A 92 -5.31 -10.04 10.77
C GLU A 92 -5.72 -8.58 10.88
N TYR A 93 -6.21 -8.16 12.05
CA TYR A 93 -6.59 -6.77 12.28
C TYR A 93 -5.37 -5.87 12.44
N ALA A 94 -5.58 -4.56 12.30
CA ALA A 94 -4.55 -3.58 12.61
C ALA A 94 -4.00 -3.81 14.02
N ARG A 95 -2.68 -3.77 14.18
CA ARG A 95 -2.04 -4.05 15.47
C ARG A 95 -0.87 -3.14 15.73
N LEU A 96 -0.65 -2.83 17.00
CA LEU A 96 0.57 -2.17 17.43
C LEU A 96 1.76 -3.13 17.25
N TYR A 97 2.78 -2.66 16.54
CA TYR A 97 4.07 -3.31 16.40
C TYR A 97 5.11 -2.50 17.15
N GLN A 98 5.67 -3.12 18.20
CA GLN A 98 6.78 -2.57 18.95
C GLN A 98 8.09 -3.09 18.36
N TYR A 99 9.09 -2.22 18.23
CA TYR A 99 10.41 -2.54 17.70
C TYR A 99 11.49 -1.90 18.57
N GLY A 100 12.64 -2.56 18.65
CA GLY A 100 13.78 -2.09 19.45
C GLY A 100 14.63 -1.05 18.72
N SER A 101 14.69 -1.13 17.40
CA SER A 101 15.44 -0.19 16.58
C SER A 101 14.84 -0.03 15.19
N ALA A 102 15.03 1.16 14.61
CA ALA A 102 14.72 1.46 13.22
C ALA A 102 15.99 1.92 12.50
N ARG A 103 16.46 1.14 11.53
CA ARG A 103 17.68 1.39 10.77
C ARG A 103 17.35 1.94 9.39
N THR A 104 18.01 3.00 8.96
CA THR A 104 17.87 3.58 7.61
C THR A 104 18.97 3.08 6.69
N GLU A 105 18.69 2.99 5.39
CA GLU A 105 19.69 2.76 4.32
C GLU A 105 20.52 1.48 4.50
N ALA A 106 19.98 0.51 5.23
CA ALA A 106 20.64 -0.77 5.47
C ALA A 106 20.38 -1.73 4.31
N TYR A 107 21.45 -2.16 3.63
CA TYR A 107 21.35 -3.21 2.62
C TYR A 107 20.92 -4.52 3.29
N LEU A 108 19.83 -5.11 2.81
CA LEU A 108 19.30 -6.37 3.30
C LEU A 108 18.87 -7.25 2.11
N GLN A 109 19.55 -8.39 1.93
CA GLN A 109 19.18 -9.44 0.97
C GLN A 109 18.86 -8.92 -0.45
N GLY A 110 19.70 -8.03 -1.00
CA GLY A 110 19.49 -7.51 -2.35
C GLY A 110 18.55 -6.31 -2.47
N MET A 111 18.15 -5.72 -1.34
CA MET A 111 17.24 -4.58 -1.25
C MET A 111 17.81 -3.49 -0.34
N VAL A 112 17.42 -2.25 -0.60
CA VAL A 112 17.68 -1.10 0.28
C VAL A 112 16.32 -0.47 0.60
N PRO A 113 15.66 -0.91 1.68
CA PRO A 113 14.44 -0.27 2.14
C PRO A 113 14.76 1.09 2.78
N ASP A 114 13.76 1.96 2.86
CA ASP A 114 13.92 3.24 3.53
C ASP A 114 14.21 3.07 5.02
N LEU A 115 13.48 2.15 5.68
CA LEU A 115 13.79 1.69 7.03
C LEU A 115 13.60 0.19 7.20
N ILE A 116 14.33 -0.36 8.18
CA ILE A 116 14.14 -1.68 8.74
C ILE A 116 13.76 -1.52 10.21
N LEU A 117 12.53 -1.89 10.56
CA LEU A 117 12.08 -1.97 11.94
C LEU A 117 12.44 -3.36 12.48
N GLU A 118 13.25 -3.43 13.52
CA GLU A 118 13.81 -4.69 14.03
C GLU A 118 13.29 -4.99 15.45
N THR A 119 12.81 -6.22 15.63
CA THR A 119 12.63 -6.90 16.92
C THR A 119 13.67 -8.01 17.03
N PRO A 120 13.89 -8.61 18.22
CA PRO A 120 14.78 -9.77 18.34
C PRO A 120 14.44 -10.91 17.37
N ASP A 121 13.13 -11.16 17.16
CA ASP A 121 12.67 -12.31 16.39
C ASP A 121 12.23 -11.99 14.95
N ASN A 122 12.15 -10.71 14.56
CA ASN A 122 11.48 -10.35 13.31
C ASN A 122 11.89 -8.97 12.77
N LYS A 123 11.60 -8.74 11.49
CA LYS A 123 11.86 -7.48 10.80
C LYS A 123 10.65 -7.07 9.96
N VAL A 124 10.34 -5.79 9.97
CA VAL A 124 9.37 -5.19 9.05
C VAL A 124 10.07 -4.09 8.26
N LEU A 125 10.06 -4.23 6.94
CA LEU A 125 10.61 -3.23 6.04
C LEU A 125 9.59 -2.11 5.83
N VAL A 126 10.07 -0.88 5.70
CA VAL A 126 9.24 0.29 5.45
C VAL A 126 9.77 0.99 4.21
N GLU A 127 8.88 1.21 3.25
CA GLU A 127 9.09 2.07 2.09
C GLU A 127 8.27 3.34 2.29
N ILE A 128 8.89 4.51 2.14
CA ILE A 128 8.19 5.78 2.23
C ILE A 128 7.92 6.26 0.80
N ALA A 129 6.65 6.24 0.41
CA ALA A 129 6.21 6.65 -0.91
C ALA A 129 5.82 8.13 -0.91
N VAL A 130 6.34 8.88 -1.88
CA VAL A 130 6.02 10.30 -2.07
C VAL A 130 5.48 10.57 -3.47
N SER A 131 6.02 9.88 -4.48
CA SER A 131 5.42 9.77 -5.81
C SER A 131 5.74 8.40 -6.43
N HIS A 132 4.69 7.74 -6.93
CA HIS A 132 4.70 6.47 -7.67
C HIS A 132 5.00 5.19 -6.85
N SER A 133 4.19 4.16 -7.12
CA SER A 133 4.17 2.88 -6.40
C SER A 133 5.42 2.03 -6.69
N SER A 134 5.87 1.31 -5.67
CA SER A 134 6.88 0.24 -5.74
C SER A 134 6.76 -0.66 -6.98
N GLN A 135 7.90 -0.84 -7.67
CA GLN A 135 8.05 -1.65 -8.87
C GLN A 135 7.88 -3.16 -8.57
N SER A 136 7.34 -3.91 -9.53
CA SER A 136 7.09 -5.37 -9.44
C SER A 136 8.29 -6.19 -8.94
N ASP A 137 9.50 -5.73 -9.25
CA ASP A 137 10.76 -6.42 -8.90
C ASP A 137 11.01 -6.43 -7.39
N LYS A 138 10.51 -5.42 -6.66
CA LYS A 138 10.62 -5.37 -5.19
C LYS A 138 9.79 -6.48 -4.54
N ILE A 139 8.56 -6.70 -5.01
CA ILE A 139 7.65 -7.70 -4.43
C ILE A 139 8.22 -9.11 -4.55
N TRP A 140 8.82 -9.44 -5.70
CA TRP A 140 9.45 -10.75 -5.89
C TRP A 140 10.59 -11.00 -4.89
N LYS A 141 11.48 -10.01 -4.68
CA LYS A 141 12.57 -10.11 -3.71
C LYS A 141 12.03 -10.27 -2.28
N LEU A 142 11.01 -9.51 -1.91
CA LEU A 142 10.34 -9.62 -0.60
C LEU A 142 9.78 -11.03 -0.37
N GLN A 143 9.17 -11.63 -1.39
CA GLN A 143 8.63 -12.98 -1.34
C GLN A 143 9.72 -14.04 -1.14
N GLN A 144 10.82 -13.97 -1.90
CA GLN A 144 11.95 -14.90 -1.75
C GLN A 144 12.58 -14.80 -0.35
N ALA A 145 12.72 -13.58 0.14
CA ALA A 145 13.24 -13.28 1.47
C ALA A 145 12.28 -13.61 2.62
N LYS A 146 10.98 -13.81 2.32
CA LYS A 146 9.88 -13.92 3.30
C LYS A 146 9.83 -12.73 4.27
N LEU A 147 10.21 -11.53 3.81
CA LEU A 147 10.29 -10.32 4.63
C LEU A 147 9.04 -9.47 4.46
N ALA A 148 8.36 -9.18 5.56
CA ALA A 148 7.19 -8.31 5.56
C ALA A 148 7.59 -6.87 5.23
N ALA A 149 6.82 -6.19 4.38
CA ALA A 149 7.08 -4.81 3.99
C ALA A 149 5.79 -4.00 3.90
N ILE A 150 5.81 -2.80 4.47
CA ILE A 150 4.75 -1.81 4.33
C ILE A 150 5.21 -0.61 3.51
N GLU A 151 4.29 -0.02 2.77
CA GLU A 151 4.46 1.29 2.14
C GLU A 151 3.65 2.32 2.93
N ILE A 152 4.26 3.48 3.19
CA ILE A 152 3.61 4.63 3.82
C ILE A 152 3.51 5.76 2.79
N ASP A 153 2.31 6.14 2.39
CA ASP A 153 2.05 7.29 1.52
C ASP A 153 2.10 8.58 2.35
N VAL A 154 3.27 9.21 2.41
CA VAL A 154 3.46 10.43 3.21
C VAL A 154 2.92 11.68 2.54
N LEU A 155 2.78 11.67 1.20
CA LEU A 155 2.18 12.78 0.47
C LEU A 155 0.66 12.80 0.69
N GLY A 156 -0.02 11.66 0.52
CA GLY A 156 -1.45 11.52 0.82
C GLY A 156 -1.77 11.89 2.26
N LEU A 157 -0.96 11.43 3.21
CA LEU A 157 -1.07 11.79 4.62
C LEU A 157 -0.92 13.30 4.85
N HIS A 158 0.10 13.93 4.26
CA HIS A 158 0.33 15.36 4.39
C HIS A 158 -0.84 16.18 3.81
N LEU A 159 -1.35 15.80 2.65
CA LEU A 159 -2.48 16.47 2.00
C LEU A 159 -3.76 16.35 2.83
N GLU A 160 -4.03 15.18 3.43
CA GLU A 160 -5.15 14.99 4.37
C GLU A 160 -5.04 15.93 5.58
N LEU A 161 -3.86 15.98 6.21
CA LEU A 161 -3.62 16.90 7.33
C LEU A 161 -3.72 18.37 6.92
N ALA A 162 -3.23 18.73 5.73
CA ALA A 162 -3.34 20.08 5.20
C ALA A 162 -4.81 20.50 5.00
N GLY A 163 -5.65 19.60 4.50
CA GLY A 163 -7.10 19.82 4.40
C GLY A 163 -7.80 20.06 5.75
N MET A 164 -7.21 19.56 6.84
CA MET A 164 -7.66 19.79 8.22
C MET A 164 -7.00 21.01 8.89
N GLY A 165 -6.23 21.81 8.16
CA GLY A 165 -5.48 22.95 8.71
C GLY A 165 -4.23 22.56 9.51
N LYS A 166 -3.82 21.29 9.47
CA LYS A 166 -2.71 20.70 10.24
C LYS A 166 -1.49 20.32 9.38
N GLY A 167 -1.38 20.84 8.15
CA GLY A 167 -0.32 20.44 7.21
C GLY A 167 1.12 20.72 7.69
N THR A 168 1.30 21.56 8.70
CA THR A 168 2.62 21.89 9.31
C THR A 168 2.73 21.46 10.77
N ASP A 169 1.71 20.77 11.29
CA ASP A 169 1.68 20.25 12.65
C ASP A 169 2.51 18.97 12.72
N LEU A 170 3.69 19.07 13.33
CA LEU A 170 4.61 17.95 13.47
C LEU A 170 4.06 16.86 14.39
N CYS A 171 3.27 17.23 15.42
CA CYS A 171 2.66 16.26 16.32
C CYS A 171 1.59 15.46 15.58
N ALA A 172 0.71 16.13 14.84
CA ALA A 172 -0.30 15.47 14.01
C ALA A 172 0.32 14.56 12.94
N PHE A 173 1.37 15.02 12.25
CA PHE A 173 2.09 14.21 11.26
C PHE A 173 2.74 12.97 11.91
N SER A 174 3.41 13.15 13.06
CA SER A 174 4.03 12.04 13.78
C SER A 174 3.01 11.02 14.28
N GLN A 175 1.89 11.48 14.84
CA GLN A 175 0.80 10.62 15.28
C GLN A 175 0.15 9.88 14.10
N ALA A 176 -0.07 10.55 12.97
CA ALA A 176 -0.61 9.91 11.77
C ALA A 176 0.33 8.84 11.22
N ILE A 177 1.65 9.06 11.25
CA ILE A 177 2.64 8.03 10.89
C ILE A 177 2.64 6.87 11.88
N ILE A 178 2.56 7.12 13.19
CA ILE A 178 2.69 6.07 14.20
C ILE A 178 1.40 5.28 14.37
N GLN A 179 0.24 5.94 14.38
CA GLN A 179 -1.04 5.35 14.75
C GLN A 179 -2.01 5.20 13.57
N GLY A 180 -1.86 6.03 12.53
CA GLY A 180 -2.76 6.02 11.38
C GLY A 180 -2.59 4.77 10.52
N ILE A 181 -3.69 4.31 9.91
CA ILE A 181 -3.70 3.14 9.02
C ILE A 181 -4.07 3.48 7.57
N ARG A 182 -4.73 4.62 7.33
CA ARG A 182 -5.29 4.98 6.02
C ARG A 182 -4.25 5.10 4.91
N HIS A 183 -3.09 5.64 5.26
CA HIS A 183 -1.97 5.87 4.33
C HIS A 183 -0.89 4.79 4.45
N LYS A 184 -1.26 3.60 4.93
CA LYS A 184 -0.36 2.45 5.06
C LYS A 184 -0.95 1.26 4.35
N LYS A 185 -0.13 0.56 3.57
CA LYS A 185 -0.51 -0.72 2.95
C LYS A 185 0.63 -1.71 3.00
N TRP A 186 0.29 -2.98 2.93
CA TRP A 186 1.27 -4.04 2.74
C TRP A 186 1.76 -4.03 1.28
N LEU A 187 3.07 -4.03 1.09
CA LEU A 187 3.70 -4.41 -0.18
C LEU A 187 3.85 -5.92 -0.28
N PHE A 188 4.21 -6.54 0.84
CA PHE A 188 4.23 -7.97 1.00
C PHE A 188 3.98 -8.33 2.46
N ASN A 189 3.15 -9.34 2.69
CA ASN A 189 2.91 -9.91 4.00
C ASN A 189 3.04 -11.45 3.91
N PRO A 190 4.00 -12.08 4.63
CA PRO A 190 4.22 -13.52 4.55
C PRO A 190 2.98 -14.35 4.90
N LYS A 191 2.17 -13.89 5.85
CA LYS A 191 0.94 -14.57 6.27
C LYS A 191 -0.16 -14.46 5.21
N GLN A 192 -0.33 -13.29 4.60
CA GLN A 192 -1.22 -13.14 3.45
C GLN A 192 -0.83 -14.10 2.34
N HIS A 193 0.44 -14.10 1.95
CA HIS A 193 0.96 -14.96 0.90
C HIS A 193 0.71 -16.45 1.18
N ALA A 194 1.02 -16.92 2.39
CA ALA A 194 0.78 -18.30 2.78
C ALA A 194 -0.70 -18.69 2.75
N LEU A 195 -1.59 -17.82 3.23
CA LEU A 195 -3.04 -18.07 3.22
C LEU A 195 -3.62 -18.07 1.80
N GLU A 196 -3.21 -17.13 0.95
CA GLU A 196 -3.64 -17.09 -0.46
C GLU A 196 -3.17 -18.34 -1.21
N TYR A 197 -1.93 -18.77 -0.98
CA TYR A 197 -1.39 -19.99 -1.56
C TYR A 197 -2.20 -21.23 -1.12
N GLN A 198 -2.49 -21.37 0.17
CA GLN A 198 -3.32 -22.46 0.69
C GLN A 198 -4.75 -22.44 0.14
N CYS A 199 -5.36 -21.26 0.01
CA CYS A 199 -6.68 -21.11 -0.59
C CYS A 199 -6.67 -21.56 -2.05
N ARG A 200 -5.62 -21.21 -2.80
CA ARG A 200 -5.48 -21.61 -4.20
C ARG A 200 -5.30 -23.13 -4.35
N GLU A 201 -4.46 -23.76 -3.52
CA GLU A 201 -4.25 -25.21 -3.55
C GLU A 201 -5.51 -26.00 -3.19
N ARG A 202 -6.30 -25.52 -2.23
CA ARG A 202 -7.53 -26.19 -1.80
C ARG A 202 -8.73 -25.94 -2.71
N SER A 203 -8.65 -24.92 -3.57
CA SER A 203 -9.76 -24.56 -4.43
C SER A 203 -9.91 -25.52 -5.60
N ASP A 204 -11.15 -25.91 -5.89
CA ASP A 204 -11.49 -26.60 -7.12
C ASP A 204 -11.38 -25.62 -8.29
N ARG A 205 -10.45 -25.90 -9.21
CA ARG A 205 -10.21 -25.09 -10.40
C ARG A 205 -11.22 -25.46 -11.48
N LYS A 206 -12.29 -24.67 -11.58
CA LYS A 206 -13.39 -24.88 -12.53
C LYS A 206 -13.15 -24.10 -13.82
N LYS A 207 -13.10 -24.81 -14.95
CA LYS A 207 -13.01 -24.19 -16.29
C LYS A 207 -14.32 -23.47 -16.63
N VAL A 208 -14.20 -22.20 -17.03
CA VAL A 208 -15.33 -21.40 -17.50
C VAL A 208 -15.67 -21.80 -18.93
N LYS A 209 -16.96 -22.07 -19.16
CA LYS A 209 -17.52 -22.26 -20.50
C LYS A 209 -18.23 -20.99 -20.93
N HIS A 210 -17.86 -20.47 -22.09
CA HIS A 210 -18.56 -19.35 -22.71
C HIS A 210 -19.64 -19.89 -23.65
N LYS A 211 -20.84 -19.33 -23.55
CA LYS A 211 -21.94 -19.53 -24.48
C LYS A 211 -22.47 -18.16 -24.87
N GLN A 212 -22.69 -17.94 -26.15
CA GLN A 212 -23.33 -16.74 -26.66
C GLN A 212 -24.74 -17.10 -27.14
N PHE A 213 -25.72 -16.29 -26.75
CA PHE A 213 -27.08 -16.39 -27.26
C PHE A 213 -27.54 -14.99 -27.64
N SER A 214 -27.71 -14.75 -28.94
CA SER A 214 -27.88 -13.39 -29.49
C SER A 214 -26.69 -12.50 -29.07
N ASP A 215 -26.99 -11.36 -28.46
CA ASP A 215 -26.10 -10.35 -27.91
C ASP A 215 -25.63 -10.65 -26.47
N ARG A 216 -26.13 -11.72 -25.84
CA ARG A 216 -25.82 -12.04 -24.44
C ARG A 216 -24.72 -13.08 -24.32
N HIS A 217 -23.70 -12.74 -23.53
CA HIS A 217 -22.59 -13.62 -23.20
C HIS A 217 -22.82 -14.29 -21.84
N HIS A 218 -22.87 -15.62 -21.84
CA HIS A 218 -23.01 -16.43 -20.63
C HIS A 218 -21.70 -17.15 -20.34
N TYR A 219 -21.10 -16.83 -19.20
CA TYR A 219 -19.91 -17.51 -18.69
C TYR A 219 -20.34 -18.41 -17.55
N ILE A 220 -20.19 -19.73 -17.70
CA ILE A 220 -20.71 -20.71 -16.76
C ILE A 220 -19.63 -21.65 -16.26
N VAL A 221 -19.71 -22.01 -14.99
CA VAL A 221 -18.96 -23.12 -14.38
C VAL A 221 -19.93 -24.21 -13.95
N GLU A 222 -19.48 -25.45 -14.07
CA GLU A 222 -20.29 -26.63 -13.74
C GLU A 222 -20.00 -27.15 -12.33
N SER A 223 -20.92 -27.95 -11.83
CA SER A 223 -20.84 -28.58 -10.51
C SER A 223 -20.67 -27.52 -9.43
N CYS A 224 -21.55 -26.52 -9.43
CA CYS A 224 -21.59 -25.51 -8.40
C CYS A 224 -21.97 -26.18 -7.06
N PRO A 225 -21.09 -26.14 -6.04
CA PRO A 225 -21.35 -26.79 -4.75
C PRO A 225 -22.52 -26.14 -4.00
N GLU A 226 -22.78 -24.86 -4.29
CA GLU A 226 -23.92 -24.13 -3.72
C GLU A 226 -25.26 -24.47 -4.35
N GLY A 227 -25.28 -25.19 -5.48
CA GLY A 227 -26.53 -25.46 -6.20
C GLY A 227 -27.23 -24.19 -6.68
N LYS A 228 -26.48 -23.12 -7.04
CA LYS A 228 -27.07 -21.82 -7.42
C LYS A 228 -28.08 -21.93 -8.56
N ARG A 229 -27.82 -22.82 -9.53
CA ARG A 229 -28.70 -23.11 -10.67
C ARG A 229 -28.64 -24.59 -11.01
N PHE A 230 -29.68 -25.10 -11.64
CA PHE A 230 -29.78 -26.47 -12.12
C PHE A 230 -30.20 -26.49 -13.60
N ARG A 231 -29.62 -27.40 -14.39
CA ARG A 231 -30.06 -27.60 -15.77
C ARG A 231 -31.41 -28.30 -15.77
N ARG A 232 -32.34 -27.77 -16.55
CA ARG A 232 -33.72 -28.29 -16.64
C ARG A 232 -33.92 -29.35 -17.73
N LEU A 233 -33.04 -29.40 -18.72
CA LEU A 233 -33.19 -30.26 -19.90
C LEU A 233 -31.81 -30.68 -20.42
N GLY A 234 -31.77 -31.86 -21.06
CA GLY A 234 -30.62 -32.39 -21.80
C GLY A 234 -29.74 -33.36 -20.99
N PRO A 235 -28.59 -33.81 -21.54
CA PRO A 235 -27.77 -34.89 -20.97
C PRO A 235 -27.17 -34.63 -19.58
N ARG A 236 -27.35 -33.42 -19.04
CA ARG A 236 -26.86 -32.98 -17.73
C ARG A 236 -28.00 -32.37 -16.91
N GLU A 237 -29.23 -32.79 -17.17
CA GLU A 237 -30.38 -32.42 -16.36
C GLU A 237 -30.12 -32.70 -14.87
N GLY A 238 -30.58 -31.81 -13.99
CA GLY A 238 -30.32 -31.89 -12.55
C GLY A 238 -28.89 -31.53 -12.13
N CYS A 239 -27.92 -31.43 -13.05
CA CYS A 239 -26.57 -30.99 -12.69
C CYS A 239 -26.57 -29.50 -12.35
N SER A 240 -25.87 -29.15 -11.26
CA SER A 240 -25.73 -27.77 -10.83
C SER A 240 -24.72 -27.00 -11.68
N TYR A 241 -24.95 -25.71 -11.84
CA TYR A 241 -24.02 -24.78 -12.47
C TYR A 241 -24.15 -23.39 -11.84
N ALA A 242 -23.22 -22.51 -12.17
CA ALA A 242 -23.26 -21.11 -11.78
C ALA A 242 -22.80 -20.24 -12.95
N ASN A 243 -23.41 -19.06 -13.09
CA ASN A 243 -22.91 -18.00 -13.95
C ASN A 243 -21.82 -17.22 -13.21
N VAL A 244 -20.71 -16.97 -13.90
CA VAL A 244 -19.52 -16.35 -13.30
C VAL A 244 -19.82 -14.97 -12.75
N PHE A 245 -20.51 -14.11 -13.51
CA PHE A 245 -20.73 -12.72 -13.12
C PHE A 245 -21.91 -12.56 -12.17
N SER A 246 -23.03 -13.24 -12.42
CA SER A 246 -24.22 -13.07 -11.57
C SER A 246 -24.17 -13.88 -10.28
N ASP A 247 -23.45 -15.00 -10.28
CA ASP A 247 -23.48 -15.94 -9.14
C ASP A 247 -22.11 -16.05 -8.47
N CYS A 248 -21.01 -16.24 -9.21
CA CYS A 248 -19.69 -16.49 -8.61
C CYS A 248 -19.01 -15.23 -8.08
N LEU A 249 -19.10 -14.10 -8.79
CA LEU A 249 -18.39 -12.85 -8.46
C LEU A 249 -18.64 -12.38 -7.02
N HIS A 250 -19.84 -12.59 -6.51
CA HIS A 250 -20.25 -12.22 -5.16
C HIS A 250 -20.44 -13.42 -4.23
N CYS A 251 -20.00 -14.61 -4.64
CA CYS A 251 -20.09 -15.81 -3.83
C CYS A 251 -18.94 -15.87 -2.81
N THR A 252 -19.28 -16.13 -1.55
CA THR A 252 -18.31 -16.33 -0.46
C THR A 252 -17.32 -17.46 -0.75
N HIS A 253 -17.76 -18.51 -1.45
CA HIS A 253 -16.95 -19.66 -1.85
C HIS A 253 -16.12 -19.43 -3.12
N CYS A 254 -16.35 -18.35 -3.87
CA CYS A 254 -15.47 -17.98 -4.97
C CYS A 254 -14.22 -17.31 -4.39
N PHE A 255 -13.05 -17.92 -4.59
CA PHE A 255 -11.78 -17.36 -4.14
C PHE A 255 -11.19 -16.39 -5.16
N GLU A 256 -11.11 -16.81 -6.42
CA GLU A 256 -10.47 -16.04 -7.48
C GLU A 256 -11.13 -16.39 -8.83
N ILE A 257 -11.17 -15.42 -9.74
CA ILE A 257 -11.56 -15.61 -11.14
C ILE A 257 -10.35 -15.25 -12.00
N ASP A 258 -9.75 -16.24 -12.65
CA ASP A 258 -8.69 -16.02 -13.62
C ASP A 258 -9.31 -15.58 -14.94
N TYR A 259 -8.81 -14.49 -15.51
CA TYR A 259 -9.20 -14.01 -16.83
C TYR A 259 -8.17 -14.41 -17.87
N ALA A 260 -8.64 -14.83 -19.05
CA ALA A 260 -7.80 -15.01 -20.21
C ALA A 260 -7.16 -13.66 -20.58
N LYS A 261 -5.86 -13.69 -20.85
CA LYS A 261 -5.09 -12.52 -21.23
C LYS A 261 -4.82 -12.53 -22.73
N LYS A 262 -5.02 -11.39 -23.40
CA LYS A 262 -4.64 -11.19 -24.82
C LYS A 262 -3.73 -9.97 -24.94
N HIS A 263 -2.81 -10.01 -25.89
CA HIS A 263 -2.04 -8.83 -26.27
C HIS A 263 -2.89 -7.96 -27.21
N VAL A 264 -3.05 -6.69 -26.85
CA VAL A 264 -3.66 -5.66 -27.70
C VAL A 264 -2.67 -4.50 -27.76
N GLY A 265 -2.05 -4.32 -28.93
CA GLY A 265 -0.89 -3.46 -29.07
C GLY A 265 0.26 -3.92 -28.16
N TYR A 266 0.82 -2.98 -27.40
CA TYR A 266 1.95 -3.21 -26.48
C TYR A 266 1.53 -3.56 -25.05
N ARG A 267 0.24 -3.86 -24.81
CA ARG A 267 -0.29 -4.17 -23.48
C ARG A 267 -0.98 -5.52 -23.46
N GLN A 268 -0.84 -6.21 -22.35
CA GLN A 268 -1.61 -7.42 -22.06
C GLN A 268 -2.90 -7.01 -21.33
N ILE A 269 -4.06 -7.35 -21.89
CA ILE A 269 -5.36 -7.04 -21.30
C ILE A 269 -6.09 -8.32 -20.88
N ALA A 270 -6.79 -8.25 -19.75
CA ALA A 270 -7.77 -9.27 -19.36
C ALA A 270 -8.98 -9.18 -20.30
N THR A 271 -9.48 -10.33 -20.76
CA THR A 271 -10.58 -10.39 -21.74
C THR A 271 -11.81 -11.05 -21.15
N GLN A 272 -11.86 -12.37 -21.13
CA GLN A 272 -12.98 -13.14 -20.63
C GLN A 272 -12.56 -14.04 -19.46
N PRO A 273 -13.45 -14.35 -18.52
CA PRO A 273 -13.15 -15.26 -17.43
C PRO A 273 -12.84 -16.66 -18.01
N ALA A 274 -11.74 -17.25 -17.54
CA ALA A 274 -11.20 -18.53 -18.01
C ALA A 274 -11.35 -19.63 -16.95
N TYR A 275 -11.08 -19.31 -15.69
CA TYR A 275 -11.23 -20.24 -14.57
C TYR A 275 -11.87 -19.56 -13.36
N VAL A 276 -12.60 -20.32 -12.57
CA VAL A 276 -13.05 -19.95 -11.23
C VAL A 276 -12.40 -20.91 -10.24
N TYR A 277 -11.73 -20.36 -9.23
CA TYR A 277 -11.21 -21.13 -8.09
C TYR A 277 -12.27 -21.12 -6.99
N CYS A 278 -12.92 -22.25 -6.80
CA CYS A 278 -14.02 -22.40 -5.85
C CYS A 278 -13.58 -23.19 -4.63
N LEU A 279 -13.71 -22.63 -3.42
CA LEU A 279 -13.33 -23.28 -2.16
C LEU A 279 -14.29 -24.39 -1.72
N GLY A 280 -15.36 -24.66 -2.47
CA GLY A 280 -16.36 -25.66 -2.09
C GLY A 280 -17.24 -25.22 -0.91
N ARG A 281 -18.26 -26.03 -0.60
CA ARG A 281 -18.91 -25.99 0.72
C ARG A 281 -17.95 -26.65 1.71
N LYS A 282 -17.63 -25.93 2.79
CA LYS A 282 -16.97 -26.54 3.95
C LYS A 282 -17.98 -27.35 4.73
#